data_AF-A0A0J5IJS6-F1
#
_entry.id   AF-A0A0J5IJS6-F1
#
_cell.length_a   1.000
_cell.length_b   1.000
_cell.length_c   1.000
_cell.angle_alpha   90.00
_cell.angle_beta   90.00
_cell.angle_gamma   90.00
#
_symmetry.space_group_name_H-M   'P 1'
#
loop_
_entity.id
_entity.type
_entity.pdbx_description
1 polymer ?
#
loop_
_entity_poly.entity_id
_entity_poly.type
_entity_poly.pdbx_seq_one_letter_code
_entity_poly.pdbx_strand_id
1 'polypeptide(L)'
;GRKVNGKPLSADIALNAADVGAYSKGETYSRAETDKQVNDAKTAAANANNNANGRVPAGRKVNGKPLSADIALNAADVGAYSKGETYSRGEVDSRVNDVRNSANNANNNANGRLEKSKNGADIPDKNVFINNLGLTEARQKALNAVPQGRKVNGKPLAGDVWLGAGDVGAYSKGETESRITEVKSIAHNTVSGMRLSAFRNYFWGSRDTR
;
A
#
# COMPACT_ATOMS: atom_id res chain seq x y z
N GLY A 1 -95.89 -85.14 1.84
CA GLY A 1 -96.55 -83.95 1.26
C GLY A 1 -95.53 -82.88 0.95
N ARG A 2 -95.75 -82.07 -0.09
CA ARG A 2 -94.88 -80.93 -0.44
C ARG A 2 -94.94 -79.86 0.67
N LYS A 3 -93.81 -79.19 0.94
CA LYS A 3 -93.67 -78.13 1.96
C LYS A 3 -93.12 -76.85 1.32
N VAL A 4 -93.46 -75.69 1.89
CA VAL A 4 -92.83 -74.39 1.59
C VAL A 4 -92.30 -73.83 2.90
N ASN A 5 -91.00 -73.55 2.96
CA ASN A 5 -90.31 -73.07 4.16
C ASN A 5 -90.68 -73.81 5.46
N GLY A 6 -90.59 -75.16 5.43
CA GLY A 6 -90.91 -76.00 6.58
C GLY A 6 -92.39 -76.25 6.87
N LYS A 7 -93.31 -75.44 6.31
CA LYS A 7 -94.78 -75.54 6.53
C LYS A 7 -95.48 -76.43 5.48
N PRO A 8 -96.42 -77.32 5.87
CA PRO A 8 -97.15 -78.21 4.95
C PRO A 8 -98.26 -77.49 4.16
N LEU A 9 -98.49 -77.88 2.90
CA LEU A 9 -99.48 -77.29 1.97
C LEU A 9 -100.95 -77.71 2.20
N SER A 10 -101.34 -78.04 3.44
CA SER A 10 -102.70 -78.50 3.76
C SER A 10 -103.68 -77.36 4.09
N ALA A 11 -103.20 -76.11 4.14
CA ALA A 11 -103.97 -74.90 4.37
C ALA A 11 -103.20 -73.67 3.86
N ASP A 12 -103.81 -72.48 3.94
CA ASP A 12 -103.15 -71.20 3.61
C ASP A 12 -101.87 -71.01 4.44
N ILE A 13 -100.76 -70.70 3.74
CA ILE A 13 -99.45 -70.51 4.37
C ILE A 13 -99.21 -69.02 4.59
N ALA A 14 -99.31 -68.59 5.85
CA ALA A 14 -98.78 -67.29 6.28
C ALA A 14 -97.26 -67.40 6.50
N LEU A 15 -96.49 -66.62 5.75
CA LEU A 15 -95.04 -66.44 5.95
C LEU A 15 -94.78 -65.11 6.67
N ASN A 16 -93.93 -65.15 7.69
CA ASN A 16 -93.40 -63.95 8.35
C ASN A 16 -91.96 -63.66 7.88
N ALA A 17 -91.38 -62.55 8.32
CA ALA A 17 -90.04 -62.15 7.90
C ALA A 17 -88.97 -63.20 8.25
N ALA A 18 -89.08 -63.82 9.44
CA ALA A 18 -88.16 -64.87 9.89
C ALA A 18 -88.25 -66.13 9.02
N ASP A 19 -89.45 -66.46 8.51
CA ASP A 19 -89.63 -67.59 7.60
C ASP A 19 -88.77 -67.43 6.34
N VAL A 20 -88.57 -66.21 5.81
CA VAL A 20 -87.82 -65.99 4.55
C VAL A 20 -86.42 -65.41 4.75
N GLY A 21 -85.92 -65.37 5.99
CA GLY A 21 -84.64 -64.74 6.32
C GLY A 21 -84.60 -63.23 6.07
N ALA A 22 -85.77 -62.58 5.98
CA ALA A 22 -85.89 -61.15 5.84
C ALA A 22 -85.92 -60.48 7.22
N TYR A 23 -85.42 -59.24 7.28
CA TYR A 23 -85.58 -58.41 8.47
C TYR A 23 -87.05 -58.08 8.71
N SER A 24 -87.49 -58.19 9.97
CA SER A 24 -88.79 -57.70 10.37
C SER A 24 -88.83 -56.16 10.34
N LYS A 25 -90.04 -55.60 10.30
CA LYS A 25 -90.26 -54.15 10.29
C LYS A 25 -89.70 -53.42 11.53
N GLY A 26 -89.44 -54.15 12.63
CA GLY A 26 -88.80 -53.61 13.84
C GLY A 26 -87.27 -53.69 13.82
N GLU A 27 -86.69 -54.51 12.95
CA GLU A 27 -85.23 -54.65 12.77
C GLU A 27 -84.68 -53.73 11.68
N THR A 28 -85.56 -53.11 10.90
CA THR A 28 -85.22 -52.10 9.90
C THR A 28 -85.46 -50.72 10.49
N TYR A 29 -84.53 -49.79 10.25
CA TYR A 29 -84.76 -48.39 10.60
C TYR A 29 -86.04 -47.93 9.89
N SER A 30 -86.93 -47.35 10.69
CA SER A 30 -88.08 -46.64 10.14
C SER A 30 -87.60 -45.49 9.27
N ARG A 31 -88.43 -45.10 8.31
CA ARG A 31 -88.17 -43.92 7.46
C ARG A 31 -87.82 -42.69 8.31
N ALA A 32 -88.47 -42.52 9.46
CA ALA A 32 -88.21 -41.42 10.39
C ALA A 32 -86.82 -41.46 11.02
N GLU A 33 -86.31 -42.65 11.39
CA GLU A 33 -84.95 -42.80 11.94
C GLU A 33 -83.88 -42.54 10.87
N THR A 34 -84.11 -43.02 9.65
CA THR A 34 -83.24 -42.70 8.51
C THR A 34 -83.22 -41.20 8.22
N ASP A 35 -84.38 -40.54 8.21
CA ASP A 35 -84.48 -39.10 7.99
C ASP A 35 -83.75 -38.31 9.09
N LYS A 36 -83.86 -38.75 10.36
CA LYS A 36 -83.11 -38.16 11.47
C LYS A 36 -81.60 -38.27 11.26
N GLN A 37 -81.09 -39.46 10.95
CA GLN A 37 -79.66 -39.68 10.73
C GLN A 37 -79.12 -38.88 9.54
N VAL A 38 -79.89 -38.78 8.46
CA VAL A 38 -79.54 -37.94 7.29
C VAL A 38 -79.47 -36.47 7.68
N ASN A 39 -80.41 -35.98 8.49
CA ASN A 39 -80.39 -34.60 8.97
C ASN A 39 -79.25 -34.33 9.94
N ASP A 40 -78.92 -35.27 10.84
CA ASP A 40 -77.77 -35.19 11.74
C ASP A 40 -76.46 -35.13 10.93
N ALA A 41 -76.32 -35.98 9.91
CA ALA A 41 -75.16 -35.98 9.00
C ALA A 41 -75.05 -34.68 8.19
N LYS A 42 -76.16 -34.16 7.65
CA LYS A 42 -76.19 -32.85 6.96
C LYS A 42 -75.76 -31.73 7.89
N THR A 43 -76.22 -31.76 9.14
CA THR A 43 -75.86 -30.75 10.15
C THR A 43 -74.37 -30.83 10.49
N ALA A 44 -73.83 -32.04 10.70
CA ALA A 44 -72.40 -32.24 10.94
C ALA A 44 -71.55 -31.76 9.75
N ALA A 45 -71.97 -32.06 8.52
CA ALA A 45 -71.31 -31.60 7.30
C ALA A 45 -71.33 -30.07 7.17
N ALA A 46 -72.48 -29.44 7.43
CA ALA A 46 -72.62 -27.99 7.42
C ALA A 46 -71.73 -27.33 8.50
N ASN A 47 -71.70 -27.89 9.71
CA ASN A 47 -70.85 -27.42 10.80
C ASN A 47 -69.36 -27.55 10.45
N ALA A 48 -68.95 -28.67 9.85
CA ALA A 48 -67.57 -28.86 9.39
C ALA A 48 -67.19 -27.85 8.30
N ASN A 49 -68.08 -27.61 7.34
CA ASN A 49 -67.86 -26.65 6.26
C ASN A 49 -67.76 -25.21 6.78
N ASN A 50 -68.63 -24.83 7.72
CA ASN A 50 -68.60 -23.53 8.38
C ASN A 50 -67.32 -23.34 9.21
N ASN A 51 -66.89 -24.38 9.94
CA ASN A 51 -65.64 -24.34 10.71
C ASN A 51 -64.42 -24.20 9.78
N ALA A 52 -64.40 -24.90 8.65
CA ALA A 52 -63.33 -24.79 7.65
C ALA A 52 -63.26 -23.37 7.06
N ASN A 53 -64.42 -22.79 6.69
CA ASN A 53 -64.51 -21.43 6.17
C ASN A 53 -64.13 -20.35 7.22
N GLY A 54 -64.15 -20.68 8.51
CA GLY A 54 -63.86 -19.76 9.61
C GLY A 54 -62.42 -19.76 10.15
N ARG A 55 -61.55 -20.70 9.75
CA ARG A 55 -60.18 -20.81 10.32
C ARG A 55 -59.31 -19.59 10.05
N VAL A 56 -59.59 -18.85 8.99
CA VAL A 56 -59.01 -17.52 8.72
C VAL A 56 -60.15 -16.50 8.72
N PRO A 57 -60.32 -15.72 9.81
CA PRO A 57 -61.32 -14.67 9.83
C PRO A 57 -61.09 -13.67 8.68
N ALA A 58 -62.16 -13.28 7.97
CA ALA A 58 -62.09 -12.41 6.78
C ALA A 58 -61.44 -11.03 7.04
N GLY A 59 -61.34 -10.60 8.30
CA GLY A 59 -60.70 -9.35 8.70
C GLY A 59 -59.18 -9.45 8.96
N ARG A 60 -58.56 -10.64 8.86
CA ARG A 60 -57.13 -10.78 9.09
C ARG A 60 -56.34 -10.14 7.95
N LYS A 61 -55.30 -9.39 8.34
CA LYS A 61 -54.44 -8.64 7.45
C LYS A 61 -52.97 -8.99 7.69
N VAL A 62 -52.17 -8.93 6.64
CA VAL A 62 -50.70 -8.91 6.71
C VAL A 62 -50.26 -7.52 6.28
N ASN A 63 -49.63 -6.79 7.20
CA ASN A 63 -49.25 -5.40 7.00
C ASN A 63 -50.35 -4.53 6.36
N GLY A 64 -51.55 -4.56 6.93
CA GLY A 64 -52.70 -3.78 6.44
C GLY A 64 -53.42 -4.36 5.19
N LYS A 65 -52.86 -5.38 4.51
CA LYS A 65 -53.44 -5.99 3.30
C LYS A 65 -54.31 -7.21 3.64
N PRO A 66 -55.52 -7.34 3.06
CA PRO A 66 -56.44 -8.45 3.35
C PRO A 66 -55.95 -9.78 2.77
N LEU A 67 -56.26 -10.89 3.46
CA LEU A 67 -55.93 -12.27 3.03
C LEU A 67 -56.89 -12.86 1.99
N SER A 68 -57.65 -12.03 1.27
CA SER A 68 -58.61 -12.47 0.25
C SER A 68 -57.98 -12.82 -1.10
N ALA A 69 -56.67 -12.58 -1.26
CA ALA A 69 -55.88 -12.86 -2.45
C ALA A 69 -54.38 -12.96 -2.06
N ASP A 70 -53.51 -13.24 -3.04
CA ASP A 70 -52.07 -13.22 -2.86
C ASP A 70 -51.57 -11.84 -2.41
N ILE A 71 -50.68 -11.82 -1.41
CA ILE A 71 -50.13 -10.59 -0.83
C ILE A 71 -48.69 -10.38 -1.34
N ALA A 72 -48.51 -9.40 -2.21
CA ALA A 72 -47.18 -8.87 -2.53
C ALA A 72 -46.80 -7.81 -1.50
N LEU A 73 -45.70 -8.03 -0.76
CA LEU A 73 -45.11 -7.04 0.13
C LEU A 73 -43.94 -6.35 -0.57
N ASN A 74 -43.82 -5.04 -0.39
CA ASN A 74 -42.67 -4.24 -0.82
C ASN A 74 -41.85 -3.79 0.41
N ALA A 75 -40.76 -3.08 0.16
CA ALA A 75 -39.87 -2.61 1.24
C ALA A 75 -40.60 -1.71 2.25
N ALA A 76 -41.49 -0.83 1.79
CA ALA A 76 -42.27 0.04 2.64
C ALA A 76 -43.23 -0.74 3.55
N ASP A 77 -43.75 -1.89 3.09
CA ASP A 77 -44.63 -2.72 3.90
C ASP A 77 -43.93 -3.30 5.14
N VAL A 78 -42.63 -3.57 5.07
CA VAL A 78 -41.90 -4.22 6.17
C VAL A 78 -40.92 -3.27 6.87
N GLY A 79 -40.99 -1.97 6.58
CA GLY A 79 -40.06 -0.98 7.12
C GLY A 79 -38.61 -1.18 6.65
N ALA A 80 -38.40 -1.84 5.52
CA ALA A 80 -37.10 -2.03 4.91
C ALA A 80 -36.78 -0.87 3.96
N TYR A 81 -35.49 -0.62 3.74
CA TYR A 81 -35.03 0.29 2.70
C TYR A 81 -35.36 -0.26 1.31
N SER A 82 -35.85 0.61 0.44
CA SER A 82 -35.98 0.31 -0.98
C SER A 82 -34.60 0.25 -1.64
N LYS A 83 -34.53 -0.40 -2.81
CA LYS A 83 -33.32 -0.42 -3.64
C LYS A 83 -32.87 0.98 -4.09
N GLY A 84 -33.76 1.98 -4.09
CA GLY A 84 -33.43 3.36 -4.44
C GLY A 84 -32.91 4.19 -3.26
N GLU A 85 -33.23 3.81 -2.03
CA GLU A 85 -32.70 4.45 -0.80
C GLU A 85 -31.33 3.90 -0.41
N THR A 86 -30.96 2.73 -0.94
CA THR A 86 -29.62 2.18 -0.80
C THR A 86 -28.78 2.63 -1.99
N TYR A 87 -27.47 2.80 -1.79
CA TYR A 87 -26.55 3.13 -2.89
C TYR A 87 -26.73 2.14 -4.05
N SER A 88 -26.92 2.69 -5.24
CA SER A 88 -26.88 1.90 -6.46
C SER A 88 -25.47 1.36 -6.65
N ARG A 89 -25.36 0.21 -7.34
CA ARG A 89 -24.06 -0.38 -7.68
C ARG A 89 -23.14 0.62 -8.36
N GLY A 90 -23.68 1.47 -9.25
CA GLY A 90 -22.92 2.50 -9.96
C GLY A 90 -22.37 3.60 -9.04
N GLU A 91 -23.14 4.05 -8.04
CA GLU A 91 -22.64 5.02 -7.05
C GLU A 91 -21.53 4.43 -6.19
N VAL A 92 -21.67 3.16 -5.78
CA VAL A 92 -20.62 2.45 -5.04
C VAL A 92 -19.36 2.34 -5.90
N ASP A 93 -19.49 1.92 -7.15
CA ASP A 93 -18.36 1.79 -8.07
C ASP A 93 -17.66 3.14 -8.31
N SER A 94 -18.43 4.24 -8.45
CA SER A 94 -17.88 5.59 -8.57
C SER A 94 -17.09 5.98 -7.32
N ARG A 95 -17.67 5.82 -6.13
CA ARG A 95 -17.00 6.14 -4.86
C ARG A 95 -15.73 5.31 -4.65
N VAL A 96 -15.77 4.02 -5.00
CA VAL A 96 -14.60 3.14 -4.94
C VAL A 96 -13.52 3.61 -5.91
N ASN A 97 -13.88 4.08 -7.10
CA ASN A 97 -12.93 4.63 -8.05
C ASN A 97 -12.29 5.93 -7.54
N ASP A 98 -13.06 6.82 -6.92
CA ASP A 98 -12.52 8.06 -6.31
C ASP A 98 -11.52 7.77 -5.20
N VAL A 99 -11.84 6.79 -4.34
CA VAL A 99 -10.93 6.31 -3.28
C VAL A 99 -9.67 5.70 -3.89
N ARG A 100 -9.79 4.87 -4.93
CA ARG A 100 -8.65 4.27 -5.61
C ARG A 100 -7.74 5.32 -6.25
N ASN A 101 -8.32 6.33 -6.90
CA ASN A 101 -7.57 7.44 -7.49
C ASN A 101 -6.83 8.24 -6.42
N SER A 102 -7.49 8.54 -5.30
CA SER A 102 -6.87 9.25 -4.17
C SER A 102 -5.71 8.45 -3.57
N ALA A 103 -5.87 7.13 -3.41
CA ALA A 103 -4.81 6.24 -2.92
C ALA A 103 -3.62 6.18 -3.89
N ASN A 104 -3.89 6.06 -5.19
CA ASN A 104 -2.84 6.07 -6.21
C ASN A 104 -2.08 7.41 -6.24
N ASN A 105 -2.78 8.54 -6.12
CA ASN A 105 -2.16 9.85 -6.06
C ASN A 105 -1.28 10.02 -4.81
N ALA A 106 -1.73 9.53 -3.65
CA ALA A 106 -0.93 9.53 -2.42
C ALA A 106 0.34 8.70 -2.59
N ASN A 107 0.22 7.50 -3.17
CA ASN A 107 1.37 6.62 -3.44
C ASN A 107 2.36 7.27 -4.43
N ASN A 108 1.87 7.88 -5.51
CA ASN A 108 2.74 8.54 -6.49
C ASN A 108 3.47 9.75 -5.89
N ASN A 109 2.80 10.54 -5.05
CA ASN A 109 3.44 11.65 -4.31
C ASN A 109 4.52 11.14 -3.35
N ALA A 110 4.25 10.02 -2.65
CA ALA A 110 5.25 9.41 -1.77
C ALA A 110 6.47 8.89 -2.56
N ASN A 111 6.23 8.18 -3.66
CA ASN A 111 7.27 7.64 -4.53
C ASN A 111 8.08 8.73 -5.27
N GLY A 112 7.53 9.93 -5.42
CA GLY A 112 8.23 11.09 -5.99
C GLY A 112 9.18 11.80 -5.03
N ARG A 113 9.25 11.40 -3.76
CA ARG A 113 10.15 11.98 -2.75
C ARG A 113 11.43 11.17 -2.60
N LEU A 114 12.47 11.79 -2.07
CA LEU A 114 13.73 11.12 -1.75
C LEU A 114 13.55 10.08 -0.63
N GLU A 115 14.04 8.88 -0.87
CA GLU A 115 14.01 7.76 0.06
C GLU A 115 15.13 7.88 1.09
N LYS A 116 14.77 7.78 2.38
CA LYS A 116 15.73 7.89 3.49
C LYS A 116 16.83 6.81 3.42
N SER A 117 16.46 5.58 3.10
CA SER A 117 17.39 4.44 3.02
C SER A 117 18.41 4.58 1.89
N LYS A 118 18.10 5.36 0.85
CA LYS A 118 19.00 5.62 -0.28
C LYS A 118 20.04 6.71 0.02
N ASN A 119 19.89 7.44 1.14
CA ASN A 119 20.84 8.47 1.57
C ASN A 119 21.20 9.47 0.45
N GLY A 120 20.22 9.90 -0.34
CA GLY A 120 20.39 10.86 -1.44
C GLY A 120 20.99 10.28 -2.73
N ALA A 121 21.16 8.96 -2.84
CA ALA A 121 21.58 8.32 -4.09
C ALA A 121 20.57 8.52 -5.23
N ASP A 122 19.30 8.73 -4.89
CA ASP A 122 18.13 8.95 -5.74
C ASP A 122 17.86 10.42 -6.09
N ILE A 123 18.74 11.35 -5.71
CA ILE A 123 18.68 12.74 -6.17
C ILE A 123 18.89 12.76 -7.70
N PRO A 124 17.92 13.26 -8.50
CA PRO A 124 18.02 13.23 -9.97
C PRO A 124 19.19 14.05 -10.52
N ASP A 125 19.44 15.24 -9.97
CA ASP A 125 20.58 16.09 -10.31
C ASP A 125 21.31 16.58 -9.04
N LYS A 126 22.45 15.95 -8.76
CA LYS A 126 23.27 16.26 -7.59
C LYS A 126 23.97 17.62 -7.69
N ASN A 127 24.26 18.12 -8.89
CA ASN A 127 24.91 19.43 -9.06
C ASN A 127 23.94 20.56 -8.73
N VAL A 128 22.69 20.48 -9.21
CA VAL A 128 21.63 21.43 -8.84
C VAL A 128 21.36 21.36 -7.35
N PHE A 129 21.32 20.16 -6.76
CA PHE A 129 21.16 20.01 -5.30
C PHE A 129 22.29 20.70 -4.52
N ILE A 130 23.55 20.52 -4.91
CA ILE A 130 24.71 21.20 -4.30
C ILE A 130 24.60 22.73 -4.44
N ASN A 131 24.15 23.23 -5.59
CA ASN A 131 23.93 24.66 -5.81
C ASN A 131 22.81 25.21 -4.92
N ASN A 132 21.69 24.49 -4.79
CA ASN A 132 20.58 24.88 -3.92
C ASN A 132 20.96 24.87 -2.43
N LEU A 133 21.92 24.04 -2.03
CA LEU A 133 22.51 24.07 -0.69
C LEU A 133 23.52 25.23 -0.49
N GLY A 134 23.85 25.99 -1.54
CA GLY A 134 24.87 27.05 -1.48
C GLY A 134 26.31 26.54 -1.35
N LEU A 135 26.57 25.27 -1.67
CA LEU A 135 27.88 24.62 -1.47
C LEU A 135 28.82 24.74 -2.66
N THR A 136 28.41 25.42 -3.73
CA THR A 136 29.20 25.55 -4.98
C THR A 136 30.55 26.19 -4.74
N GLU A 137 30.60 27.29 -3.98
CA GLU A 137 31.85 27.99 -3.67
C GLU A 137 32.76 27.17 -2.75
N ALA A 138 32.18 26.53 -1.73
CA ALA A 138 32.94 25.68 -0.81
C ALA A 138 33.61 24.51 -1.55
N ARG A 139 32.88 23.86 -2.48
CA ARG A 139 33.43 22.84 -3.38
C ARG A 139 34.58 23.40 -4.21
N GLN A 140 34.42 24.59 -4.79
CA GLN A 140 35.45 25.19 -5.63
C GLN A 140 36.71 25.59 -4.82
N LYS A 141 36.54 26.13 -3.61
CA LYS A 141 37.65 26.44 -2.71
C LYS A 141 38.39 25.17 -2.30
N ALA A 142 37.68 24.08 -2.00
CA ALA A 142 38.28 22.80 -1.66
C ALA A 142 39.07 22.19 -2.84
N LEU A 143 38.54 22.27 -4.06
CA LEU A 143 39.23 21.79 -5.27
C LEU A 143 40.55 22.54 -5.54
N ASN A 144 40.58 23.84 -5.24
CA ASN A 144 41.76 24.69 -5.44
C ASN A 144 42.63 24.82 -4.18
N ALA A 145 42.32 24.07 -3.11
CA ALA A 145 43.09 24.14 -1.87
C ALA A 145 44.50 23.57 -2.09
N VAL A 146 45.50 24.23 -1.50
CA VAL A 146 46.86 23.71 -1.47
C VAL A 146 46.92 22.52 -0.50
N PRO A 147 47.33 21.31 -0.94
CA PRO A 147 47.46 20.17 -0.03
C PRO A 147 48.48 20.43 1.08
N GLN A 148 48.18 19.99 2.30
CA GLN A 148 49.01 20.19 3.50
C GLN A 148 50.44 19.63 3.38
N GLY A 149 50.65 18.63 2.50
CA GLY A 149 51.97 18.04 2.26
C GLY A 149 52.84 18.78 1.23
N ARG A 150 52.33 19.82 0.56
CA ARG A 150 53.12 20.58 -0.41
C ARG A 150 54.24 21.35 0.30
N LYS A 151 55.43 21.26 -0.26
CA LYS A 151 56.63 21.95 0.22
C LYS A 151 57.26 22.77 -0.89
N VAL A 152 57.89 23.88 -0.52
CA VAL A 152 58.80 24.65 -1.38
C VAL A 152 60.18 24.55 -0.75
N ASN A 153 61.10 23.90 -1.48
CA ASN A 153 62.44 23.59 -0.98
C ASN A 153 62.46 23.00 0.44
N GLY A 154 61.66 21.94 0.68
CA GLY A 154 61.58 21.28 1.98
C GLY A 154 60.75 21.99 3.05
N LYS A 155 60.40 23.27 2.86
CA LYS A 155 59.59 24.06 3.79
C LYS A 155 58.08 23.89 3.52
N PRO A 156 57.24 23.62 4.53
CA PRO A 156 55.80 23.42 4.34
C PRO A 156 55.05 24.71 3.98
N LEU A 157 53.97 24.61 3.20
CA LEU A 157 53.09 25.71 2.83
C LEU A 157 51.99 25.99 3.89
N ALA A 158 52.36 26.04 5.17
CA ALA A 158 51.44 26.35 6.28
C ALA A 158 51.30 27.87 6.55
N GLY A 159 52.11 28.69 5.87
CA GLY A 159 52.16 30.14 5.97
C GLY A 159 53.15 30.71 4.96
N ASP A 160 53.59 31.95 5.17
CA ASP A 160 54.57 32.61 4.30
C ASP A 160 55.90 31.83 4.30
N VAL A 161 56.45 31.58 3.11
CA VAL A 161 57.72 30.87 2.94
C VAL A 161 58.83 31.86 2.64
N TRP A 162 59.76 31.98 3.58
CA TRP A 162 61.01 32.70 3.36
C TRP A 162 62.11 31.75 2.87
N LEU A 163 62.75 32.06 1.74
CA LEU A 163 63.86 31.28 1.18
C LEU A 163 65.16 32.08 1.30
N GLY A 164 66.19 31.46 1.86
CA GLY A 164 67.55 31.98 1.90
C GLY A 164 68.39 31.50 0.72
N ALA A 165 69.62 32.01 0.60
CA ALA A 165 70.53 31.63 -0.47
C ALA A 165 70.76 30.11 -0.55
N GLY A 166 70.95 29.45 0.59
CA GLY A 166 71.09 28.00 0.66
C GLY A 166 69.84 27.22 0.22
N ASP A 167 68.63 27.79 0.35
CA ASP A 167 67.40 27.13 -0.08
C ASP A 167 67.27 27.07 -1.60
N VAL A 168 67.86 28.02 -2.33
CA VAL A 168 67.73 28.12 -3.78
C VAL A 168 69.03 27.76 -4.51
N GLY A 169 70.01 27.21 -3.79
CA GLY A 169 71.33 26.88 -4.35
C GLY A 169 72.15 28.11 -4.76
N ALA A 170 71.86 29.29 -4.18
CA ALA A 170 72.59 30.52 -4.43
C ALA A 170 73.68 30.74 -3.37
N TYR A 171 74.69 31.54 -3.72
CA TYR A 171 75.67 32.03 -2.74
C TYR A 171 75.05 33.11 -1.86
N SER A 172 75.31 33.04 -0.56
CA SER A 172 74.98 34.15 0.33
C SER A 172 75.82 35.38 -0.01
N LYS A 173 75.35 36.55 0.42
CA LYS A 173 76.10 37.80 0.28
C LYS A 173 77.50 37.69 0.90
N GLY A 174 77.62 37.10 2.09
CA GLY A 174 78.90 36.92 2.79
C GLY A 174 79.85 35.94 2.09
N GLU A 175 79.35 34.85 1.52
CA GLU A 175 80.17 33.93 0.69
C GLU A 175 80.64 34.63 -0.58
N THR A 176 79.76 35.37 -1.24
CA THR A 176 80.09 36.16 -2.43
C THR A 176 81.18 37.19 -2.12
N GLU A 177 81.02 37.95 -1.03
CA GLU A 177 81.99 38.96 -0.58
C GLU A 177 83.34 38.35 -0.19
N SER A 178 83.34 37.19 0.48
CA SER A 178 84.55 36.45 0.80
C SER A 178 85.31 36.02 -0.46
N ARG A 179 84.61 35.42 -1.44
CA ARG A 179 85.23 34.99 -2.70
C ARG A 179 85.77 36.16 -3.51
N ILE A 180 85.05 37.28 -3.55
CA ILE A 180 85.53 38.51 -4.21
C ILE A 180 86.79 39.04 -3.51
N THR A 181 86.81 39.05 -2.18
CA THR A 181 87.96 39.52 -1.40
C THR A 181 89.18 38.64 -1.59
N GLU A 182 89.00 37.31 -1.60
CA GLU A 182 90.05 36.34 -1.89
C GLU A 182 90.64 36.56 -3.28
N VAL A 183 89.81 36.68 -4.32
CA VAL A 183 90.25 36.97 -5.69
C VAL A 183 90.99 38.30 -5.78
N LYS A 184 90.52 39.35 -5.09
CA LYS A 184 91.22 40.64 -5.02
C LYS A 184 92.61 40.51 -4.38
N SER A 185 92.73 39.72 -3.31
CA SER A 185 94.01 39.46 -2.63
C SER A 185 94.98 38.70 -3.53
N ILE A 186 94.52 37.63 -4.18
CA ILE A 186 95.32 36.85 -5.14
C ILE A 186 95.81 37.77 -6.26
N ALA A 187 94.92 38.54 -6.88
CA ALA A 187 95.26 39.46 -7.95
C ALA A 187 96.32 40.50 -7.51
N HIS A 188 96.15 41.11 -6.33
CA HIS A 188 97.11 42.07 -5.78
C HIS A 188 98.49 41.42 -5.55
N ASN A 189 98.52 40.23 -4.94
CA ASN A 189 99.76 39.51 -4.67
C ASN A 189 100.47 39.07 -5.96
N THR A 190 99.73 38.59 -6.97
CA THR A 190 100.28 38.24 -8.29
C THR A 190 100.89 39.46 -8.97
N VAL A 191 100.15 40.58 -9.05
CA VAL A 191 100.65 41.83 -9.67
C VAL A 191 101.87 42.37 -8.91
N SER A 192 101.85 42.34 -7.58
CA SER A 192 102.97 42.78 -6.75
C SER A 192 104.20 41.89 -6.94
N GLY A 193 104.01 40.56 -7.02
CA GLY A 193 105.07 39.61 -7.34
C GLY A 193 105.68 39.82 -8.73
N MET A 194 104.85 40.07 -9.75
CA MET A 194 105.31 40.43 -11.10
C MET A 194 106.11 41.74 -11.10
N ARG A 195 105.68 42.74 -10.32
CA ARG A 195 106.42 44.00 -10.15
C ARG A 195 107.77 43.79 -9.46
N LEU A 196 107.82 42.96 -8.42
CA LEU A 196 109.06 42.67 -7.68
C LEU A 196 110.05 41.84 -8.49
N SER A 197 109.59 40.87 -9.29
CA SER A 197 110.46 40.09 -10.19
C SER A 197 111.00 40.96 -11.34
N ALA A 198 110.17 41.84 -11.92
CA ALA A 198 110.61 42.83 -12.90
C ALA A 198 111.68 43.77 -12.30
N PHE A 199 111.45 44.28 -11.08
CA PHE A 199 112.44 45.10 -10.37
C PHE A 199 113.73 44.33 -10.07
N ARG A 200 113.63 43.08 -9.59
CA ARG A 200 114.79 42.21 -9.31
C ARG A 200 115.63 41.94 -10.57
N ASN A 201 114.98 41.65 -11.70
CA ASN A 201 115.67 41.46 -12.98
C ASN A 201 116.39 42.74 -13.45
N TYR A 202 115.77 43.90 -13.23
CA TYR A 202 116.35 45.19 -13.60
C TYR A 202 117.53 45.60 -12.72
N PHE A 203 117.45 45.37 -11.40
CA PHE A 203 118.46 45.85 -10.42
C PHE A 203 119.54 44.82 -10.02
N TRP A 204 119.20 43.53 -9.93
CA TRP A 204 120.09 42.49 -9.40
C TRP A 204 120.54 41.47 -10.46
N GLY A 205 119.78 41.30 -11.55
CA GLY A 205 120.15 40.39 -12.65
C GLY A 205 121.42 40.78 -13.42
N SER A 206 121.92 42.02 -13.23
CA SER A 206 123.16 42.51 -13.84
C SER A 206 124.41 42.34 -12.96
N ARG A 207 124.30 41.71 -11.78
CA ARG A 207 125.44 41.55 -10.84
C ARG A 207 126.16 40.19 -10.90
N ASP A 208 125.60 39.17 -11.54
CA ASP A 208 126.20 37.82 -11.64
C ASP A 208 126.87 37.52 -13.00
N THR A 209 127.29 38.54 -13.74
CA THR A 209 128.17 38.37 -14.90
C THR A 209 129.42 39.21 -14.76
N ARG A 210 130.31 38.79 -13.86
CA ARG A 210 131.77 39.00 -13.93
C ARG A 210 132.48 38.24 -12.82
#